data_AF-A0AAE1DFP6-F1
#
_entry.id   AF-A0AAE1DFP6-F1
#
_cell.length_a   1.000
_cell.length_b   1.000
_cell.length_c   1.000
_cell.angle_alpha   90.00
_cell.angle_beta   90.00
_cell.angle_gamma   90.00
#
_symmetry.space_group_name_H-M   'P 1'
#
loop_
_entity.id
_entity.type
_entity.pdbx_description
1 polymer ?
#
loop_
_entity_poly.entity_id
_entity_poly.type
_entity_poly.pdbx_seq_one_letter_code
_entity_poly.pdbx_strand_id
1 'polypeptide(L)'
;MKYLDGIFADFIRTELGRDVHVHFLHCNAHFLLGMSSACEKAISKVEKELESERQQKFGRDQNAKYDGFNEGSESCVSPVIRTACDILGPRGDQKSGCRVQWTTFIASSVIPYFKGNRFNCFFEAVASLIFHLPTMVQFFSSGVLHENPNRKIHSVSPDVQDKTLMCMVCAVALFFINITGPYWKLTNSDVKYFNFHLYLKKMVTNFEKWIDDPSDLLSPNFFSVFDGDLVIKAPKFH
;
A
#
# COMPACT_ATOMS: atom_id res chain seq x y z
N MET A 1 26.22 8.78 9.18
CA MET A 1 25.41 7.73 9.85
C MET A 1 25.67 7.70 11.36
N LYS A 2 26.93 7.61 11.83
CA LYS A 2 27.29 7.56 13.27
C LYS A 2 26.76 8.70 14.18
N TYR A 3 26.43 9.87 13.63
CA TYR A 3 25.95 11.02 14.40
C TYR A 3 24.45 10.94 14.73
N LEU A 4 23.68 10.22 13.90
CA LEU A 4 22.26 9.97 14.17
C LEU A 4 22.10 8.90 15.27
N ASP A 5 23.00 7.92 15.31
CA ASP A 5 22.94 6.83 16.30
C ASP A 5 23.01 7.33 17.76
N GLY A 6 23.79 8.39 18.04
CA GLY A 6 23.90 8.98 19.38
C GLY A 6 22.67 9.77 19.81
N ILE A 7 22.13 10.61 18.91
CA ILE A 7 20.91 11.40 19.17
C ILE A 7 19.71 10.47 19.34
N PHE A 8 19.64 9.40 18.56
CA PHE A 8 18.59 8.38 18.69
C PHE A 8 18.72 7.57 19.98
N ALA A 9 19.94 7.18 20.38
CA ALA A 9 20.15 6.46 21.63
C ALA A 9 19.76 7.30 22.85
N ASP A 10 20.09 8.60 22.85
CA ASP A 10 19.68 9.51 23.92
C ASP A 10 18.16 9.73 23.92
N PHE A 11 17.52 9.93 22.77
CA PHE A 11 16.06 10.05 22.66
C PHE A 11 15.32 8.80 23.18
N ILE A 12 15.79 7.60 22.82
CA ILE A 12 15.25 6.33 23.35
C ILE A 12 15.39 6.29 24.88
N ARG A 13 16.52 6.76 25.42
CA ARG A 13 16.79 6.73 26.86
C ARG A 13 15.99 7.78 27.63
N THR A 14 15.81 8.99 27.10
CA THR A 14 15.19 10.12 27.79
C THR A 14 13.68 10.21 27.59
N GLU A 15 13.18 9.91 26.40
CA GLU A 15 11.76 10.12 26.05
C GLU A 15 10.93 8.84 26.09
N LEU A 16 11.49 7.70 25.67
CA LEU A 16 10.75 6.41 25.63
C LEU A 16 10.89 5.59 26.92
N GLY A 17 11.89 5.88 27.75
CA GLY A 17 12.19 5.16 28.99
C GLY A 17 12.65 3.71 28.76
N ARG A 18 12.67 2.88 29.81
CA ARG A 18 12.93 1.42 29.74
C ARG A 18 11.67 0.60 29.43
N ASP A 19 10.61 1.25 28.96
CA ASP A 19 9.34 0.57 28.72
C ASP A 19 9.47 -0.35 27.49
N VAL A 20 9.42 -1.66 27.76
CA VAL A 20 9.57 -2.71 26.75
C VAL A 20 8.48 -2.63 25.68
N HIS A 21 7.29 -2.13 26.00
CA HIS A 21 6.18 -1.98 25.06
C HIS A 21 6.40 -0.80 24.11
N VAL A 22 6.91 0.32 24.62
CA VAL A 22 7.25 1.49 23.79
C VAL A 22 8.41 1.16 22.86
N HIS A 23 9.46 0.50 23.35
CA HIS A 23 10.58 0.03 22.53
C HIS A 23 10.10 -0.95 21.45
N PHE A 24 9.26 -1.91 21.82
CA PHE A 24 8.67 -2.87 20.88
C PHE A 24 7.89 -2.15 19.77
N LEU A 25 6.98 -1.24 20.12
CA LEU A 25 6.20 -0.48 19.12
C LEU A 25 7.14 0.29 18.16
N HIS A 26 8.15 0.96 18.71
CA HIS A 26 9.13 1.72 17.94
C HIS A 26 9.91 0.85 16.97
N CYS A 27 10.40 -0.31 17.39
CA CYS A 27 11.14 -1.24 16.52
C CYS A 27 10.27 -1.78 15.39
N ASN A 28 9.03 -2.20 15.68
CA ASN A 28 8.12 -2.72 14.65
C ASN A 28 7.68 -1.63 13.68
N ALA A 29 7.42 -0.42 14.15
CA ALA A 29 7.08 0.71 13.29
C ALA A 29 8.23 1.04 12.32
N HIS A 30 9.48 1.05 12.80
CA HIS A 30 10.65 1.25 11.95
C HIS A 30 10.88 0.11 10.96
N PHE A 31 10.65 -1.14 11.37
CA PHE A 31 10.72 -2.27 10.47
C PHE A 31 9.70 -2.14 9.32
N LEU A 32 8.44 -1.84 9.64
CA LEU A 32 7.39 -1.61 8.64
C LEU A 32 7.70 -0.42 7.73
N LEU A 33 8.18 0.69 8.28
CA LEU A 33 8.61 1.84 7.47
C LEU A 33 9.76 1.47 6.53
N GLY A 34 10.71 0.66 6.98
CA GLY A 34 11.80 0.12 6.18
C GLY A 34 11.29 -0.73 5.02
N MET A 35 10.32 -1.62 5.29
CA MET A 35 9.65 -2.43 4.27
C MET A 35 8.89 -1.57 3.25
N SER A 36 8.17 -0.52 3.70
CA SER A 36 7.50 0.44 2.81
C SER A 36 8.50 1.12 1.87
N SER A 37 9.61 1.59 2.45
CA SER A 37 10.63 2.33 1.71
C SER A 37 11.36 1.42 0.72
N ALA A 38 11.58 0.16 1.06
CA ALA A 38 12.16 -0.83 0.15
C ALA A 38 11.20 -1.16 -1.00
N CYS A 39 9.90 -1.33 -0.70
CA CYS A 39 8.86 -1.56 -1.70
C CYS A 39 8.77 -0.39 -2.68
N GLU A 40 8.71 0.85 -2.20
CA GLU A 40 8.68 2.05 -3.03
C GLU A 40 9.91 2.13 -3.95
N LYS A 41 11.11 1.92 -3.40
CA LYS A 41 12.36 1.91 -4.21
C LYS A 41 12.36 0.82 -5.28
N ALA A 42 11.87 -0.37 -4.96
CA ALA A 42 11.79 -1.47 -5.90
C ALA A 42 10.81 -1.17 -7.04
N ILE A 43 9.63 -0.65 -6.71
CA ILE A 43 8.62 -0.24 -7.71
C ILE A 43 9.15 0.92 -8.57
N SER A 44 9.73 1.97 -7.98
CA SER A 44 10.31 3.08 -8.74
C SER A 44 11.46 2.63 -9.66
N LYS A 45 12.20 1.58 -9.30
CA LYS A 45 13.23 1.00 -10.17
C LYS A 45 12.60 0.30 -11.37
N VAL A 46 11.63 -0.59 -11.13
CA VAL A 46 10.91 -1.32 -12.19
C VAL A 46 10.18 -0.35 -13.12
N GLU A 47 9.52 0.67 -12.58
CA GLU A 47 8.89 1.73 -13.35
C GLU A 47 9.87 2.38 -14.32
N LYS A 48 11.03 2.86 -13.84
CA LYS A 48 12.03 3.50 -14.69
C LYS A 48 12.58 2.59 -15.79
N GLU A 49 12.79 1.32 -15.48
CA GLU A 49 13.21 0.31 -16.46
C GLU A 49 12.16 0.18 -17.56
N LEU A 50 10.89 0.00 -17.18
CA LEU A 50 9.78 -0.13 -18.14
C LEU A 50 9.50 1.16 -18.92
N GLU A 51 9.61 2.34 -18.31
CA GLU A 51 9.51 3.63 -19.01
C GLU A 51 10.62 3.78 -20.05
N SER A 52 11.84 3.35 -19.72
CA SER A 52 12.97 3.37 -20.64
C SER A 52 12.76 2.40 -21.81
N GLU A 53 12.23 1.20 -21.57
CA GLU A 53 11.91 0.24 -22.62
C GLU A 53 10.80 0.74 -23.55
N ARG A 54 9.77 1.37 -23.00
CA ARG A 54 8.59 1.85 -23.74
C ARG A 54 8.72 3.25 -24.31
N GLN A 55 9.72 4.02 -23.86
CA GLN A 55 9.85 5.46 -24.15
C GLN A 55 8.59 6.26 -23.80
N GLN A 56 7.88 5.84 -22.76
CA GLN A 56 6.58 6.42 -22.37
C GLN A 56 6.32 6.19 -20.88
N LYS A 57 5.69 7.19 -20.24
CA LYS A 57 5.20 7.10 -18.84
C LYS A 57 3.93 6.25 -18.71
N PHE A 58 3.46 6.03 -17.48
CA PHE A 58 2.25 5.24 -17.20
C PHE A 58 1.02 6.08 -16.85
N GLY A 59 -0.16 5.52 -17.11
CA GLY A 59 -1.45 6.07 -16.69
C GLY A 59 -1.62 7.54 -17.07
N ARG A 60 -2.03 8.35 -16.09
CA ARG A 60 -2.21 9.79 -16.27
C ARG A 60 -0.93 10.53 -16.67
N ASP A 61 0.24 10.04 -16.28
CA ASP A 61 1.50 10.76 -16.48
C ASP A 61 1.93 10.80 -17.95
N GLN A 62 1.26 10.03 -18.82
CA GLN A 62 1.36 10.15 -20.27
C GLN A 62 0.86 11.49 -20.80
N ASN A 63 0.04 12.21 -20.03
CA ASN A 63 -0.57 13.45 -20.43
C ASN A 63 -0.02 14.63 -19.62
N ALA A 64 0.65 15.56 -20.30
CA ALA A 64 1.27 16.75 -19.72
C ALA A 64 0.29 17.59 -18.86
N LYS A 65 -1.01 17.48 -19.11
CA LYS A 65 -2.03 18.11 -18.25
C LYS A 65 -2.04 17.56 -16.82
N TYR A 66 -1.23 16.57 -16.45
CA TYR A 66 -1.10 16.05 -15.09
C TYR A 66 0.32 16.19 -14.51
N ASP A 67 1.25 16.90 -15.15
CA ASP A 67 2.66 17.00 -14.70
C ASP A 67 2.86 17.51 -13.26
N GLY A 68 1.86 18.17 -12.68
CA GLY A 68 1.88 18.62 -11.28
C GLY A 68 1.25 17.65 -10.26
N PHE A 69 0.86 16.44 -10.67
CA PHE A 69 0.24 15.44 -9.79
C PHE A 69 1.27 14.54 -9.08
N ASN A 70 2.50 14.49 -9.57
CA ASN A 70 3.58 13.74 -8.93
C ASN A 70 4.40 14.70 -8.06
N GLU A 71 4.32 14.49 -6.75
CA GLU A 71 5.08 15.27 -5.78
C GLU A 71 6.37 14.53 -5.43
N GLY A 72 7.45 14.85 -6.16
CA GLY A 72 8.80 14.42 -5.80
C GLY A 72 9.26 13.12 -6.47
N SER A 73 9.92 12.27 -5.69
CA SER A 73 10.68 11.10 -6.17
C SER A 73 9.96 9.76 -5.98
N GLU A 74 8.65 9.79 -5.75
CA GLU A 74 7.83 8.58 -5.63
C GLU A 74 7.52 7.97 -7.00
N SER A 75 7.13 6.71 -7.00
CA SER A 75 6.61 5.98 -8.15
C SER A 75 5.22 6.46 -8.56
N CYS A 76 4.83 6.23 -9.81
CA CYS A 76 3.46 6.50 -10.28
C CYS A 76 2.38 5.69 -9.52
N VAL A 77 2.74 4.60 -8.83
CA VAL A 77 1.80 3.77 -8.04
C VAL A 77 1.23 4.53 -6.85
N SER A 78 2.08 5.18 -6.05
CA SER A 78 1.68 5.86 -4.82
C SER A 78 0.61 6.95 -5.03
N PRO A 79 0.78 7.85 -6.00
CA PRO A 79 -0.22 8.86 -6.35
C PRO A 79 -1.56 8.29 -6.81
N VAL A 80 -1.58 7.17 -7.56
CA VAL A 80 -2.82 6.51 -7.98
C VAL A 80 -3.64 6.08 -6.77
N ILE A 81 -2.99 5.40 -5.82
CA ILE A 81 -3.62 4.88 -4.61
C ILE A 81 -4.24 6.02 -3.81
N ARG A 82 -3.46 7.08 -3.57
CA ARG A 82 -3.92 8.25 -2.81
C ARG A 82 -5.07 8.97 -3.52
N THR A 83 -4.97 9.19 -4.83
CA THR A 83 -5.99 9.91 -5.59
C THR A 83 -7.29 9.13 -5.64
N ALA A 84 -7.24 7.82 -5.89
CA ALA A 84 -8.43 6.97 -5.89
C ALA A 84 -9.12 6.95 -4.52
N CYS A 85 -8.36 6.87 -3.42
CA CYS A 85 -8.93 6.94 -2.07
C CYS A 85 -9.53 8.32 -1.76
N ASP A 86 -8.90 9.40 -2.23
CA ASP A 86 -9.39 10.75 -2.04
C ASP A 86 -10.74 10.99 -2.75
N ILE A 87 -10.95 10.41 -3.93
CA ILE A 87 -12.19 10.61 -4.69
C ILE A 87 -13.27 9.56 -4.39
N LEU A 88 -12.90 8.31 -4.08
CA LEU A 88 -13.82 7.19 -3.86
C LEU A 88 -13.99 6.79 -2.38
N GLY A 89 -13.17 7.30 -1.47
CA GLY A 89 -13.21 6.98 -0.04
C GLY A 89 -14.39 7.62 0.72
N PRO A 90 -14.76 7.11 1.90
CA PRO A 90 -15.96 7.53 2.65
C PRO A 90 -15.91 8.98 3.15
N ARG A 91 -14.71 9.55 3.32
CA ARG A 91 -14.51 10.98 3.62
C ARG A 91 -13.77 11.68 2.48
N GLY A 92 -13.94 11.20 1.25
CA GLY A 92 -13.47 11.92 0.08
C GLY A 92 -13.98 13.35 0.10
N ASP A 93 -13.21 14.27 -0.45
CA ASP A 93 -13.58 15.68 -0.47
C ASP A 93 -15.00 15.82 -1.06
N GLN A 94 -15.97 16.26 -0.25
CA GLN A 94 -17.36 16.40 -0.70
C GLN A 94 -17.49 17.34 -1.91
N LYS A 95 -16.50 18.20 -2.15
CA LYS A 95 -16.42 19.11 -3.30
C LYS A 95 -15.60 18.54 -4.46
N SER A 96 -14.67 17.62 -4.20
CA SER A 96 -13.69 17.16 -5.20
C SER A 96 -13.68 15.65 -5.45
N GLY A 97 -14.52 14.87 -4.76
CA GLY A 97 -14.66 13.43 -4.93
C GLY A 97 -15.97 13.03 -5.62
N CYS A 98 -16.15 11.73 -5.81
CA CYS A 98 -17.34 11.13 -6.42
C CYS A 98 -17.89 9.95 -5.61
N ARG A 99 -17.69 9.97 -4.28
CA ARG A 99 -18.12 8.89 -3.37
C ARG A 99 -19.60 8.54 -3.52
N VAL A 100 -20.49 9.55 -3.61
CA VAL A 100 -21.94 9.33 -3.70
C VAL A 100 -22.29 8.54 -4.97
N GLN A 101 -21.74 8.96 -6.11
CA GLN A 101 -21.90 8.29 -7.39
C GLN A 101 -21.32 6.87 -7.31
N TRP A 102 -20.13 6.71 -6.74
CA TRP A 102 -19.48 5.42 -6.56
C TRP A 102 -20.34 4.46 -5.72
N THR A 103 -20.81 4.86 -4.54
CA THR A 103 -21.65 4.01 -3.67
C THR A 103 -23.04 3.77 -4.23
N THR A 104 -23.50 4.59 -5.18
CA THR A 104 -24.73 4.32 -5.93
C THR A 104 -24.48 3.29 -7.03
N PHE A 105 -23.28 3.30 -7.62
CA PHE A 105 -22.87 2.39 -8.68
C PHE A 105 -22.54 0.98 -8.17
N ILE A 106 -22.03 0.84 -6.95
CA ILE A 106 -21.63 -0.44 -6.36
C ILE A 106 -22.39 -0.75 -5.06
N ALA A 107 -22.76 -2.02 -4.85
CA ALA A 107 -23.48 -2.47 -3.66
C ALA A 107 -22.69 -2.34 -2.35
N SER A 108 -21.37 -2.56 -2.38
CA SER A 108 -20.49 -2.44 -1.21
C SER A 108 -19.11 -1.95 -1.61
N SER A 109 -18.70 -0.82 -1.02
CA SER A 109 -17.38 -0.22 -1.22
C SER A 109 -16.53 -0.38 0.02
N VAL A 110 -15.40 -1.06 -0.14
CA VAL A 110 -14.36 -1.24 0.90
C VAL A 110 -13.18 -0.29 0.74
N ILE A 111 -13.27 0.70 -0.16
CA ILE A 111 -12.20 1.69 -0.33
C ILE A 111 -12.07 2.50 0.97
N PRO A 112 -10.89 2.48 1.62
CA PRO A 112 -10.72 3.09 2.93
C PRO A 112 -10.62 4.61 2.81
N TYR A 113 -10.69 5.27 3.95
CA TYR A 113 -10.30 6.67 4.02
C TYR A 113 -8.79 6.78 4.15
N PHE A 114 -8.15 7.40 3.16
CA PHE A 114 -6.72 7.68 3.20
C PHE A 114 -6.48 9.12 3.71
N LYS A 115 -6.01 9.27 4.95
CA LYS A 115 -5.52 10.55 5.49
C LYS A 115 -4.19 10.38 6.20
N GLY A 116 -3.17 11.05 5.66
CA GLY A 116 -1.81 11.04 6.19
C GLY A 116 -1.02 9.80 5.77
N ASN A 117 0.27 9.80 6.10
CA ASN A 117 1.23 8.76 5.71
C ASN A 117 1.17 7.53 6.63
N ARG A 118 -0.03 7.08 7.01
CA ARG A 118 -0.18 5.88 7.84
C ARG A 118 0.10 4.65 6.99
N PHE A 119 1.18 3.95 7.32
CA PHE A 119 1.66 2.75 6.64
C PHE A 119 0.52 1.77 6.30
N ASN A 120 -0.26 1.37 7.31
CA ASN A 120 -1.34 0.40 7.13
C ASN A 120 -2.44 0.89 6.17
N CYS A 121 -2.79 2.18 6.22
CA CYS A 121 -3.81 2.76 5.34
C CYS A 121 -3.39 2.74 3.87
N PHE A 122 -2.09 2.88 3.58
CA PHE A 122 -1.58 2.80 2.21
C PHE A 122 -1.78 1.40 1.64
N PHE A 123 -1.30 0.40 2.36
CA PHE A 123 -1.34 -0.97 1.87
C PHE A 123 -2.76 -1.56 1.84
N GLU A 124 -3.61 -1.23 2.83
CA GLU A 124 -5.03 -1.60 2.82
C GLU A 124 -5.79 -0.94 1.66
N ALA A 125 -5.45 0.31 1.33
CA ALA A 125 -5.98 0.99 0.16
C ALA A 125 -5.61 0.25 -1.13
N VAL A 126 -4.35 -0.17 -1.29
CA VAL A 126 -3.91 -0.88 -2.49
C VAL A 126 -4.74 -2.15 -2.74
N ALA A 127 -4.91 -2.99 -1.72
CA ALA A 127 -5.71 -4.21 -1.85
C ALA A 127 -7.18 -3.91 -2.19
N SER A 128 -7.75 -2.87 -1.57
CA SER A 128 -9.12 -2.44 -1.82
C SER A 128 -9.32 -1.93 -3.25
N LEU A 129 -8.34 -1.19 -3.79
CA LEU A 129 -8.33 -0.72 -5.18
C LEU A 129 -8.31 -1.89 -6.17
N ILE A 130 -7.42 -2.86 -5.96
CA ILE A 130 -7.31 -4.03 -6.85
C ILE A 130 -8.59 -4.87 -6.79
N PHE A 131 -9.17 -5.06 -5.61
CA PHE A 131 -10.46 -5.74 -5.47
C PHE A 131 -11.57 -5.06 -6.29
N HIS A 132 -11.59 -3.72 -6.31
CA HIS A 132 -12.59 -2.95 -7.05
C HIS A 132 -12.20 -2.63 -8.50
N LEU A 133 -11.03 -3.04 -8.98
CA LEU A 133 -10.48 -2.57 -10.26
C LEU A 133 -11.44 -2.79 -11.45
N PRO A 134 -12.05 -3.97 -11.67
CA PRO A 134 -12.99 -4.15 -12.78
C PRO A 134 -14.18 -3.18 -12.69
N THR A 135 -14.71 -2.98 -11.49
CA THR A 135 -15.84 -2.08 -11.24
C THR A 135 -15.44 -0.62 -11.37
N MET A 136 -14.22 -0.24 -10.97
CA MET A 136 -13.68 1.10 -11.16
C MET A 136 -13.56 1.43 -12.65
N VAL A 137 -13.01 0.53 -13.45
CA VAL A 137 -12.94 0.71 -14.92
C VAL A 137 -14.34 0.94 -15.50
N GLN A 138 -15.32 0.10 -15.13
CA GLN A 138 -16.70 0.29 -15.58
C GLN A 138 -17.29 1.63 -15.12
N PHE A 139 -17.09 2.00 -13.85
CA PHE A 139 -17.58 3.25 -13.28
C PHE A 139 -17.07 4.46 -14.06
N PHE A 140 -15.75 4.57 -14.29
CA PHE A 140 -15.16 5.68 -15.02
C PHE A 140 -15.52 5.70 -16.52
N SER A 141 -15.95 4.56 -17.09
CA SER A 141 -16.40 4.47 -18.49
C SER A 141 -17.92 4.60 -18.67
N SER A 142 -18.72 4.56 -17.59
CA SER A 142 -20.18 4.44 -17.67
C SER A 142 -20.93 5.75 -17.96
N GLY A 143 -20.26 6.90 -17.88
CA GLY A 143 -20.90 8.21 -18.05
C GLY A 143 -21.74 8.68 -16.84
N VAL A 144 -21.69 7.98 -15.70
CA VAL A 144 -22.39 8.38 -14.46
C VAL A 144 -21.79 9.62 -13.77
N LEU A 145 -20.58 10.01 -14.17
CA LEU A 145 -19.92 11.23 -13.69
C LEU A 145 -20.49 12.44 -14.44
N HIS A 146 -20.54 13.61 -13.77
CA HIS A 146 -20.98 14.87 -14.39
C HIS A 146 -20.18 15.18 -15.66
N GLU A 147 -20.75 15.96 -16.59
CA GLU A 147 -20.12 16.30 -17.89
C GLU A 147 -18.73 16.96 -17.75
N ASN A 148 -18.43 17.58 -16.61
CA ASN A 148 -17.13 18.17 -16.31
C ASN A 148 -16.65 17.81 -14.89
N PRO A 149 -16.18 16.57 -14.65
CA PRO A 149 -15.53 16.22 -13.40
C PRO A 149 -14.26 17.06 -13.20
N ASN A 150 -13.86 17.24 -11.94
CA ASN A 150 -12.60 17.92 -11.65
C ASN A 150 -11.39 17.08 -12.10
N ARG A 151 -10.21 17.72 -12.11
CA ARG A 151 -8.96 17.13 -12.60
C ARG A 151 -8.54 15.85 -11.86
N LYS A 152 -8.85 15.71 -10.56
CA LYS A 152 -8.53 14.50 -9.77
C LYS A 152 -9.38 13.30 -10.20
N ILE A 153 -10.68 13.51 -10.37
CA ILE A 153 -11.58 12.45 -10.85
C ILE A 153 -11.15 11.99 -12.26
N HIS A 154 -10.83 12.96 -13.12
CA HIS A 154 -10.35 12.68 -14.48
C HIS A 154 -8.99 11.98 -14.52
N SER A 155 -8.12 12.21 -13.53
CA SER A 155 -6.78 11.62 -13.54
C SER A 155 -6.78 10.12 -13.23
N VAL A 156 -7.75 9.63 -12.45
CA VAL A 156 -7.81 8.20 -12.09
C VAL A 156 -8.27 7.32 -13.26
N SER A 157 -9.06 7.85 -14.19
CA SER A 157 -9.54 7.08 -15.34
C SER A 157 -8.43 6.48 -16.22
N PRO A 158 -7.43 7.24 -16.70
CA PRO A 158 -6.29 6.66 -17.42
C PRO A 158 -5.42 5.75 -16.53
N ASP A 159 -5.34 6.03 -15.22
CA ASP A 159 -4.55 5.21 -14.29
C ASP A 159 -5.10 3.77 -14.20
N VAL A 160 -6.41 3.61 -13.98
CA VAL A 160 -7.04 2.28 -13.82
C VAL A 160 -7.15 1.50 -15.13
N GLN A 161 -7.01 2.17 -16.27
CA GLN A 161 -7.03 1.55 -17.59
C GLN A 161 -5.64 1.10 -18.05
N ASP A 162 -4.57 1.65 -17.47
CA ASP A 162 -3.20 1.22 -17.77
C ASP A 162 -2.90 -0.12 -17.07
N LYS A 163 -2.89 -1.19 -17.88
CA LYS A 163 -2.64 -2.54 -17.38
C LYS A 163 -1.27 -2.70 -16.73
N THR A 164 -0.24 -2.02 -17.24
CA THR A 164 1.12 -2.13 -16.69
C THR A 164 1.21 -1.41 -15.35
N LEU A 165 0.61 -0.24 -15.23
CA LEU A 165 0.45 0.45 -13.96
C LEU A 165 -0.32 -0.41 -12.95
N MET A 166 -1.45 -1.00 -13.35
CA MET A 166 -2.25 -1.86 -12.48
C MET A 166 -1.54 -3.17 -12.10
N CYS A 167 -0.65 -3.69 -12.94
CA CYS A 167 0.24 -4.79 -12.56
C CYS A 167 1.21 -4.37 -11.44
N MET A 168 1.79 -3.17 -11.50
CA MET A 168 2.65 -2.66 -10.41
C MET A 168 1.85 -2.43 -9.13
N VAL A 169 0.64 -1.85 -9.22
CA VAL A 169 -0.27 -1.70 -8.07
C VAL A 169 -0.63 -3.09 -7.49
N CYS A 170 -0.88 -4.09 -8.33
CA CYS A 170 -1.16 -5.46 -7.92
C CYS A 170 0.03 -6.09 -7.17
N ALA A 171 1.27 -5.86 -7.62
CA ALA A 171 2.46 -6.33 -6.92
C ALA A 171 2.54 -5.76 -5.49
N VAL A 172 2.22 -4.48 -5.30
CA VAL A 172 2.14 -3.86 -3.96
C VAL A 172 0.99 -4.46 -3.13
N ALA A 173 -0.14 -4.78 -3.75
CA ALA A 173 -1.26 -5.44 -3.09
C ALA A 173 -0.86 -6.83 -2.57
N LEU A 174 -0.18 -7.63 -3.38
CA LEU A 174 0.31 -8.96 -3.00
C LEU A 174 1.31 -8.85 -1.85
N PHE A 175 2.24 -7.89 -1.92
CA PHE A 175 3.18 -7.62 -0.83
C PHE A 175 2.45 -7.30 0.48
N PHE A 176 1.36 -6.53 0.42
CA PHE A 176 0.54 -6.31 1.61
C PHE A 176 -0.12 -7.57 2.13
N ILE A 177 -0.92 -8.23 1.29
CA ILE A 177 -1.76 -9.35 1.68
C ILE A 177 -0.91 -10.48 2.27
N ASN A 178 0.26 -10.71 1.69
CA ASN A 178 1.09 -11.86 2.01
C ASN A 178 2.17 -11.57 3.06
N ILE A 179 2.62 -10.32 3.21
CA ILE A 179 3.78 -9.99 4.05
C ILE A 179 3.45 -8.94 5.10
N THR A 180 3.20 -7.69 4.69
CA THR A 180 3.12 -6.58 5.67
C THR A 180 1.81 -6.56 6.44
N GLY A 181 0.71 -7.03 5.84
CA GLY A 181 -0.57 -7.24 6.50
C GLY A 181 -0.50 -8.33 7.58
N PRO A 182 -0.02 -9.54 7.28
CA PRO A 182 0.24 -10.56 8.30
C PRO A 182 1.18 -10.10 9.40
N TYR A 183 2.25 -9.37 9.06
CA TYR A 183 3.16 -8.79 10.05
C TYR A 183 2.43 -7.78 10.95
N TRP A 184 1.62 -6.89 10.38
CA TRP A 184 0.81 -5.94 11.16
C TRP A 184 -0.20 -6.66 12.08
N LYS A 185 -0.76 -7.79 11.64
CA LYS A 185 -1.60 -8.62 12.52
C LYS A 185 -0.78 -9.22 13.66
N LEU A 186 0.44 -9.69 13.38
CA LEU A 186 1.35 -10.22 14.40
C LEU A 186 1.67 -9.15 15.46
N THR A 187 1.96 -7.91 15.07
CA THR A 187 2.26 -6.82 16.02
C THR A 187 1.08 -6.45 16.93
N ASN A 188 -0.15 -6.76 16.52
CA ASN A 188 -1.37 -6.53 17.29
C ASN A 188 -1.91 -7.80 17.97
N SER A 189 -1.15 -8.89 17.96
CA SER A 189 -1.54 -10.17 18.56
C SER A 189 -1.06 -10.32 20.00
N ASP A 190 -1.54 -11.35 20.70
CA ASP A 190 -1.09 -11.71 22.05
C ASP A 190 0.28 -12.42 22.07
N VAL A 191 1.01 -12.44 20.95
CA VAL A 191 2.33 -13.07 20.88
C VAL A 191 3.31 -12.30 21.78
N LYS A 192 3.99 -13.05 22.65
CA LYS A 192 5.00 -12.48 23.55
C LYS A 192 6.19 -11.95 22.75
N TYR A 193 6.72 -10.80 23.15
CA TYR A 193 7.89 -10.15 22.54
C TYR A 193 9.05 -11.13 22.27
N PHE A 194 9.37 -11.98 23.25
CA PHE A 194 10.45 -12.96 23.12
C PHE A 194 10.24 -13.98 22.01
N ASN A 195 9.01 -14.19 21.52
CA ASN A 195 8.72 -15.12 20.43
C ASN A 195 8.74 -14.45 19.04
N PHE A 196 8.80 -13.11 18.94
CA PHE A 196 8.79 -12.40 17.65
C PHE A 196 9.94 -12.80 16.74
N HIS A 197 11.11 -13.11 17.30
CA HIS A 197 12.27 -13.53 16.53
C HIS A 197 12.01 -14.79 15.68
N LEU A 198 11.11 -15.69 16.13
CA LEU A 198 10.75 -16.90 15.38
C LEU A 198 10.01 -16.56 14.09
N TYR A 199 9.11 -15.56 14.16
CA TYR A 199 8.37 -15.06 13.00
C TYR A 199 9.28 -14.30 12.05
N LEU A 200 10.17 -13.47 12.59
CA LEU A 200 11.18 -12.76 11.78
C LEU A 200 12.10 -13.74 11.05
N LYS A 201 12.59 -14.77 11.73
CA LYS A 201 13.42 -15.81 11.11
C LYS A 201 12.68 -16.48 9.95
N LYS A 202 11.41 -16.84 10.16
CA LYS A 202 10.57 -17.45 9.12
C LYS A 202 10.37 -16.55 7.91
N MET A 203 10.12 -15.26 8.15
CA MET A 203 9.99 -14.26 7.09
C MET A 203 11.30 -14.09 6.29
N VAL A 204 12.45 -14.06 6.97
CA VAL A 204 13.76 -14.02 6.30
C VAL A 204 13.98 -15.27 5.45
N THR A 205 13.73 -16.46 5.98
CA THR A 205 13.84 -17.71 5.21
C THR A 205 12.94 -17.71 3.98
N ASN A 206 11.71 -17.19 4.09
CA ASN A 206 10.82 -17.06 2.94
C ASN A 206 11.34 -16.02 1.93
N PHE A 207 11.88 -14.89 2.36
CA PHE A 207 12.50 -13.93 1.44
C PHE A 207 13.72 -14.51 0.72
N GLU A 208 14.58 -15.23 1.43
CA GLU A 208 15.73 -15.93 0.83
C GLU A 208 15.28 -16.92 -0.23
N LYS A 209 14.23 -17.70 0.05
CA LYS A 209 13.62 -18.61 -0.93
C LYS A 209 13.07 -17.85 -2.15
N TRP A 210 12.35 -16.76 -1.95
CA TRP A 210 11.68 -16.01 -3.03
C TRP A 210 12.60 -15.17 -3.89
N ILE A 211 13.84 -14.95 -3.47
CA ILE A 211 14.88 -14.40 -4.34
C ILE A 211 15.12 -15.34 -5.52
N ASP A 212 15.13 -16.66 -5.27
CA ASP A 212 15.37 -17.67 -6.29
C ASP A 212 14.08 -18.09 -7.00
N ASP A 213 13.00 -18.32 -6.25
CA ASP A 213 11.71 -18.75 -6.80
C ASP A 213 10.51 -18.18 -6.01
N PRO A 214 9.81 -17.15 -6.54
CA PRO A 214 8.63 -16.57 -5.91
C PRO A 214 7.32 -17.30 -6.28
N SER A 215 7.36 -18.47 -6.93
CA SER A 215 6.15 -19.14 -7.44
C SER A 215 5.14 -19.49 -6.35
N ASP A 216 5.60 -19.85 -5.16
CA ASP A 216 4.72 -20.11 -4.02
C ASP A 216 4.09 -18.83 -3.48
N LEU A 217 4.82 -17.70 -3.41
CA LEU A 217 4.26 -16.39 -3.04
C LEU A 217 3.14 -15.94 -3.97
N LEU A 218 3.26 -16.27 -5.26
CA LEU A 218 2.29 -15.93 -6.30
C LEU A 218 1.15 -16.96 -6.42
N SER A 219 1.21 -18.04 -5.65
CA SER A 219 0.16 -19.06 -5.65
C SER A 219 -1.13 -18.50 -5.07
N PRO A 220 -2.30 -18.75 -5.69
CA PRO A 220 -3.60 -18.42 -5.11
C PRO A 220 -3.86 -19.07 -3.75
N ASN A 221 -3.12 -20.14 -3.44
CA ASN A 221 -3.21 -20.87 -2.18
C ASN A 221 -2.21 -20.38 -1.12
N PHE A 222 -1.43 -19.34 -1.42
CA PHE A 222 -0.54 -18.74 -0.45
C PHE A 222 -1.35 -17.92 0.56
N PHE A 223 -1.21 -18.25 1.85
CA PHE A 223 -2.01 -17.60 2.89
C PHE A 223 -1.27 -16.46 3.59
N SER A 224 0.03 -16.62 3.87
CA SER A 224 0.81 -15.70 4.70
C SER A 224 2.28 -16.10 4.72
N VAL A 225 3.15 -15.10 4.86
CA VAL A 225 4.60 -15.27 5.14
C VAL A 225 4.92 -16.07 6.41
N PHE A 226 3.94 -16.34 7.27
CA PHE A 226 4.08 -17.14 8.49
C PHE A 226 3.48 -18.55 8.41
N ASP A 227 3.02 -19.00 7.24
CA ASP A 227 2.21 -20.20 7.00
C ASP A 227 0.87 -20.20 7.77
N GLY A 228 -0.17 -20.83 7.21
CA GLY A 228 -1.56 -20.78 7.70
C GLY A 228 -1.82 -21.27 9.14
N ASP A 229 -0.81 -21.79 9.83
CA ASP A 229 -0.91 -22.38 11.17
C ASP A 229 -0.99 -21.37 12.32
N LEU A 230 -0.68 -20.11 12.04
CA LEU A 230 -0.79 -19.05 13.03
C LEU A 230 -2.11 -18.33 12.78
N VAL A 231 -3.19 -18.89 13.32
CA VAL A 231 -4.46 -18.20 13.55
C VAL A 231 -4.20 -17.06 14.53
N ILE A 232 -3.56 -15.99 14.04
CA ILE A 232 -3.68 -14.67 14.60
C ILE A 232 -5.14 -14.32 14.36
N LYS A 233 -5.99 -14.53 15.38
CA LYS A 233 -7.41 -14.19 15.32
C LYS A 233 -7.52 -12.78 14.75
N ALA A 234 -8.10 -12.66 13.56
CA ALA A 234 -8.32 -11.36 12.95
C ALA A 234 -9.10 -10.50 13.96
N PRO A 235 -8.72 -9.23 14.19
CA PRO A 235 -9.63 -8.33 14.87
C PRO A 235 -10.94 -8.31 14.08
N LYS A 236 -12.06 -8.52 14.76
CA LYS A 236 -13.38 -8.25 14.19
C LYS A 236 -13.41 -6.75 13.92
N PHE A 237 -13.32 -6.37 12.65
CA PHE A 237 -13.65 -5.02 12.24
C PHE A 237 -15.16 -4.91 12.38
N HIS A 238 -15.60 -4.20 13.42
CA HIS A 238 -16.98 -3.74 13.59
C HIS A 238 -17.18 -2.42 12.85
#